data_AF-A0A1Y5KH29-F1
#
_entry.id   AF-A0A1Y5KH29-F1
#
_cell.length_a   1.000
_cell.length_b   1.000
_cell.length_c   1.000
_cell.angle_alpha   90.00
_cell.angle_beta   90.00
_cell.angle_gamma   90.00
#
_symmetry.space_group_name_H-M   'P 1'
#
loop_
_entity.id
_entity.type
_entity.pdbx_description
1 polymer ?
#
loop_
_entity_poly.entity_id
_entity_poly.type
_entity_poly.pdbx_seq_one_letter_code
_entity_poly.pdbx_strand_id
1 'polypeptide(L)'
;MTREEIEQRLNALLSPYNVVIKFGQDAVEDLASYKKEQREEIIALIIKRGIKGPLIKPDGLGDPLHGELHGFTKIKPKKLGLRIVYRPLQNGMIRVEVIAIGPRDKKKVYALAAGRIMEFKKEMDHDR
;
A
#
# COMPACT_ATOMS: atom_id res chain seq x y z
N MET A 1 2.64 -10.67 -14.14
CA MET A 1 3.40 -10.71 -12.88
C MET A 1 2.40 -11.02 -11.79
N THR A 2 2.57 -12.13 -11.09
CA THR A 2 1.66 -12.54 -10.01
C THR A 2 1.88 -11.66 -8.78
N ARG A 3 0.96 -11.77 -7.81
CA ARG A 3 1.10 -11.12 -6.51
C ARG A 3 2.42 -11.52 -5.84
N GLU A 4 2.72 -12.81 -5.81
CA GLU A 4 3.91 -13.35 -5.15
C GLU A 4 5.19 -12.81 -5.79
N GLU A 5 5.26 -12.76 -7.13
CA GLU A 5 6.43 -12.24 -7.84
C GLU A 5 6.70 -10.76 -7.50
N ILE A 6 5.64 -9.94 -7.40
CA ILE A 6 5.74 -8.53 -7.04
C ILE A 6 6.23 -8.39 -5.59
N GLU A 7 5.59 -9.12 -4.66
CA GLU A 7 5.95 -9.10 -3.25
C GLU A 7 7.39 -9.58 -3.02
N GLN A 8 7.79 -10.70 -3.61
CA GLN A 8 9.15 -11.25 -3.49
C GLN A 8 10.20 -10.23 -3.94
N ARG A 9 10.02 -9.62 -5.11
CA ARG A 9 10.95 -8.61 -5.63
C ARG A 9 11.04 -7.39 -4.71
N LEU A 10 9.91 -6.88 -4.23
CA LEU A 10 9.87 -5.73 -3.34
C LEU A 10 10.51 -6.03 -1.97
N ASN A 11 10.21 -7.20 -1.42
CA ASN A 11 10.69 -7.61 -0.10
C ASN A 11 12.18 -7.91 -0.10
N ALA A 12 12.72 -8.45 -1.20
CA ALA A 12 14.17 -8.57 -1.38
C ALA A 12 14.87 -7.19 -1.30
N LEU A 13 14.32 -6.18 -1.99
CA LEU A 13 14.87 -4.82 -1.99
C LEU A 13 14.71 -4.09 -0.65
N LEU A 14 13.67 -4.41 0.11
CA LEU A 14 13.33 -3.72 1.36
C LEU A 14 13.81 -4.46 2.61
N SER A 15 14.36 -5.66 2.46
CA SER A 15 14.95 -6.44 3.56
C SER A 15 15.97 -5.67 4.41
N PRO A 16 16.88 -4.81 3.86
CA PRO A 16 17.82 -4.05 4.69
C PRO A 16 17.16 -2.99 5.58
N TYR A 17 15.90 -2.65 5.29
CA TYR A 17 15.11 -1.66 6.02
C TYR A 17 14.15 -2.30 7.03
N ASN A 18 14.16 -3.63 7.16
CA ASN A 18 13.22 -4.39 8.00
C ASN A 18 11.74 -4.08 7.64
N VAL A 19 11.47 -3.91 6.34
CA VAL A 19 10.14 -3.64 5.79
C VAL A 19 9.70 -4.79 4.88
N VAL A 20 8.46 -5.24 5.04
CA VAL A 20 7.79 -6.17 4.13
C VAL A 20 6.53 -5.54 3.56
N ILE A 21 6.38 -5.63 2.25
CA ILE A 21 5.19 -5.25 1.50
C ILE A 21 4.31 -6.47 1.29
N LYS A 22 3.02 -6.28 1.53
CA LYS A 22 1.94 -7.21 1.19
C LYS A 22 0.89 -6.46 0.38
N PHE A 23 0.36 -7.07 -0.67
CA PHE A 23 -0.76 -6.53 -1.42
C PHE A 23 -2.01 -7.32 -1.08
N GLY A 24 -3.12 -6.65 -0.83
CA GLY A 24 -4.41 -7.31 -0.95
C GLY A 24 -4.68 -7.66 -2.42
N GLN A 25 -5.45 -8.72 -2.67
CA GLN A 25 -5.78 -9.17 -4.02
C GLN A 25 -6.34 -8.04 -4.90
N ASP A 26 -7.29 -7.28 -4.34
CA ASP A 26 -7.86 -6.08 -4.95
C ASP A 26 -6.80 -5.01 -5.35
N ALA A 27 -5.75 -4.85 -4.55
CA ALA A 27 -4.70 -3.88 -4.84
C ALA A 27 -3.78 -4.35 -5.99
N VAL A 28 -3.64 -5.67 -6.16
CA VAL A 28 -2.95 -6.26 -7.32
C VAL A 28 -3.72 -5.98 -8.60
N GLU A 29 -5.04 -6.12 -8.57
CA GLU A 29 -5.94 -5.80 -9.69
C GLU A 29 -5.92 -4.30 -10.01
N ASP A 30 -5.99 -3.46 -8.97
CA ASP A 30 -5.85 -2.02 -9.11
C ASP A 30 -4.52 -1.66 -9.81
N LEU A 31 -3.39 -2.23 -9.38
CA LEU A 31 -2.09 -2.01 -10.00
C LEU A 31 -2.08 -2.51 -11.45
N ALA A 32 -2.64 -3.67 -11.72
CA ALA A 32 -2.69 -4.26 -13.06
C ALA A 32 -3.50 -3.42 -14.06
N SER A 33 -4.46 -2.62 -13.59
CA SER A 33 -5.25 -1.71 -14.43
C SER A 33 -4.46 -0.56 -15.06
N TYR A 34 -3.26 -0.26 -14.54
CA TYR A 34 -2.40 0.81 -15.04
C TYR A 34 -1.46 0.34 -16.15
N LYS A 35 -1.07 1.28 -17.04
CA LYS A 35 -0.04 1.03 -18.07
C LYS A 35 1.30 0.66 -17.44
N LYS A 36 2.17 -0.04 -18.18
CA LYS A 36 3.46 -0.52 -17.70
C LYS A 36 4.28 0.59 -17.02
N GLU A 37 4.40 1.74 -17.66
CA GLU A 37 5.19 2.88 -17.18
C GLU A 37 4.63 3.40 -15.85
N GLN A 38 3.31 3.52 -15.75
CA GLN A 38 2.64 3.97 -14.52
C GLN A 38 2.77 2.93 -13.39
N ARG A 39 2.73 1.63 -13.71
CA ARG A 39 2.97 0.56 -12.71
C ARG A 39 4.38 0.66 -12.14
N GLU A 40 5.38 0.87 -12.98
CA GLU A 40 6.77 1.04 -12.54
C GLU A 40 6.92 2.26 -11.62
N GLU A 41 6.25 3.39 -11.94
CA GLU A 41 6.23 4.57 -11.07
C GLU A 41 5.51 4.30 -9.73
N ILE A 42 4.39 3.58 -9.74
CA ILE A 42 3.66 3.20 -8.51
C ILE A 42 4.54 2.31 -7.62
N ILE A 43 5.19 1.30 -8.20
CA ILE A 43 6.13 0.41 -7.51
C ILE A 43 7.28 1.22 -6.90
N ALA A 44 7.87 2.14 -7.66
CA ALA A 44 8.94 3.01 -7.16
C ALA A 44 8.49 3.89 -5.98
N LEU A 45 7.24 4.37 -5.99
CA LEU A 45 6.68 5.13 -4.87
C LEU A 45 6.50 4.27 -3.61
N ILE A 46 6.08 3.02 -3.75
CA ILE A 46 5.95 2.06 -2.64
C ILE A 46 7.32 1.77 -2.03
N ILE A 47 8.33 1.47 -2.86
CA ILE A 47 9.71 1.25 -2.40
C ILE A 47 10.23 2.49 -1.65
N LYS A 48 10.09 3.68 -2.26
CA LYS A 48 10.53 4.93 -1.64
C LYS A 48 9.84 5.19 -0.30
N ARG A 49 8.57 4.81 -0.16
CA ARG A 49 7.85 4.93 1.11
C ARG A 49 8.37 3.94 2.14
N GLY A 50 8.59 2.68 1.76
CA GLY A 50 9.19 1.65 2.62
C GLY A 50 10.56 2.09 3.17
N ILE A 51 11.41 2.65 2.31
CA ILE A 51 12.74 3.13 2.71
C ILE A 51 12.67 4.34 3.66
N LYS A 52 11.78 5.31 3.39
CA LYS A 52 11.81 6.60 4.10
C LYS A 52 11.04 6.67 5.41
N GLY A 53 10.10 5.75 5.66
CA GLY A 53 9.21 5.82 6.80
C GLY A 53 7.76 5.50 6.41
N PRO A 54 7.40 4.21 6.37
CA PRO A 54 6.06 3.76 6.03
C PRO A 54 5.05 3.91 7.17
N LEU A 55 5.49 4.10 8.42
CA LEU A 55 4.58 4.27 9.56
C LEU A 55 3.79 5.59 9.47
N ILE A 56 2.71 5.65 10.25
CA ILE A 56 1.94 6.88 10.47
C ILE A 56 2.75 7.80 11.38
N LYS A 57 2.60 9.12 11.22
CA LYS A 57 3.20 10.11 12.13
C LYS A 57 2.79 9.85 13.58
N PRO A 58 3.68 10.06 14.56
CA PRO A 58 5.01 10.66 14.43
C PRO A 58 6.12 9.69 13.99
N ASP A 59 5.88 8.37 14.04
CA ASP A 59 6.91 7.34 13.82
C ASP A 59 7.28 7.13 12.35
N GLY A 60 6.55 7.76 11.43
CA GLY A 60 6.85 7.76 10.00
C GLY A 60 6.26 8.95 9.26
N LEU A 61 6.13 8.80 7.94
CA LEU A 61 5.70 9.90 7.06
C LEU A 61 4.22 9.82 6.67
N GLY A 62 3.48 8.83 7.17
CA GLY A 62 2.07 8.61 6.86
C GLY A 62 1.18 9.64 7.54
N ASP A 63 0.39 10.41 6.76
CA ASP A 63 -0.71 11.19 7.34
C ASP A 63 -1.88 10.22 7.63
N PRO A 64 -2.41 10.16 8.86
CA PRO A 64 -3.47 9.21 9.21
C PRO A 64 -4.72 9.41 8.34
N LEU A 65 -5.45 8.33 8.13
CA LEU A 65 -6.82 8.35 7.66
C LEU A 65 -7.78 8.18 8.86
N HIS A 66 -9.02 8.60 8.67
CA HIS A 66 -10.04 8.66 9.70
C HIS A 66 -11.30 7.91 9.26
N GLY A 67 -12.24 7.71 10.19
CA GLY A 67 -13.46 6.93 9.95
C GLY A 67 -13.13 5.46 9.77
N GLU A 68 -13.75 4.81 8.78
CA GLU A 68 -13.56 3.38 8.48
C GLU A 68 -12.10 3.02 8.18
N LEU A 69 -11.33 3.97 7.62
CA LEU A 69 -9.91 3.81 7.31
C LEU A 69 -8.99 4.19 8.46
N HIS A 70 -9.48 4.23 9.71
CA HIS A 70 -8.63 4.41 10.87
C HIS A 70 -7.53 3.34 10.93
N GLY A 71 -6.28 3.77 11.19
CA GLY A 71 -5.09 2.90 11.13
C GLY A 71 -4.49 2.73 9.73
N PHE A 72 -5.08 3.32 8.69
CA PHE A 72 -4.50 3.37 7.35
C PHE A 72 -3.85 4.74 7.08
N THR A 73 -2.99 4.78 6.06
CA THR A 73 -2.44 6.01 5.49
C THR A 73 -2.35 5.91 3.97
N LYS A 74 -1.68 6.87 3.34
CA LYS A 74 -1.63 7.02 1.88
C LYS A 74 -0.32 7.62 1.38
N ILE A 75 0.04 7.25 0.16
CA ILE A 75 1.01 7.96 -0.68
C ILE A 75 0.23 8.86 -1.64
N LYS A 76 0.64 10.13 -1.78
CA LYS A 76 -0.05 11.16 -2.58
C LYS A 76 0.86 11.81 -3.63
N PRO A 77 1.27 11.11 -4.71
CA PRO A 77 2.07 11.69 -5.77
C PRO A 77 1.25 12.70 -6.59
N LYS A 78 1.40 14.01 -6.31
CA LYS A 78 0.60 15.07 -6.96
C LYS A 78 0.64 15.01 -8.49
N LYS A 79 1.80 14.71 -9.08
CA LYS A 79 2.01 14.67 -10.54
C LYS A 79 1.28 13.51 -11.22
N LEU A 80 1.07 12.39 -10.53
CA LEU A 80 0.44 11.20 -11.11
C LEU A 80 -1.08 11.15 -10.93
N GLY A 81 -1.66 12.09 -10.17
CA GLY A 81 -3.10 12.13 -9.97
C GLY A 81 -3.69 10.88 -9.31
N LEU A 82 -2.89 10.10 -8.57
CA LEU A 82 -3.30 8.85 -7.91
C LEU A 82 -3.06 8.89 -6.39
N ARG A 83 -3.61 7.89 -5.69
CA ARG A 83 -3.29 7.57 -4.29
C ARG A 83 -3.06 6.07 -4.14
N ILE A 84 -2.14 5.74 -3.25
CA ILE A 84 -1.88 4.36 -2.81
C ILE A 84 -2.26 4.32 -1.34
N VAL A 85 -3.26 3.54 -0.95
CA VAL A 85 -3.77 3.41 0.42
C VAL A 85 -3.21 2.13 1.03
N TYR A 86 -2.71 2.21 2.25
CA TYR A 86 -2.09 1.06 2.92
C TYR A 86 -2.21 1.14 4.44
N ARG A 87 -2.11 -0.03 5.10
CA ARG A 87 -2.03 -0.19 6.55
C ARG A 87 -0.59 -0.51 6.96
N PRO A 88 0.10 0.36 7.72
CA PRO A 88 1.35 0.00 8.36
C PRO A 88 1.10 -0.74 9.68
N LEU A 89 1.85 -1.82 9.93
CA LEU A 89 1.88 -2.54 11.20
C LEU A 89 3.34 -2.71 11.65
N GLN A 90 3.59 -2.58 12.95
CA GLN A 90 4.94 -2.71 13.51
C GLN A 90 4.95 -3.79 14.60
N ASN A 91 5.25 -5.02 14.19
CA ASN A 91 5.35 -6.19 15.08
C ASN A 91 6.71 -6.88 14.85
N GLY A 92 7.79 -6.24 15.33
CA GLY A 92 9.17 -6.65 15.06
C GLY A 92 9.70 -6.17 13.70
N MET A 93 9.00 -6.51 12.61
CA MET A 93 9.21 -5.91 11.29
C MET A 93 8.08 -4.96 10.93
N ILE A 94 8.35 -4.00 10.04
CA ILE A 94 7.32 -3.10 9.54
C ILE A 94 6.63 -3.73 8.35
N ARG A 95 5.35 -4.09 8.51
CA ARG A 95 4.51 -4.60 7.43
C ARG A 95 3.73 -3.45 6.80
N VAL A 96 3.80 -3.34 5.48
CA VAL A 96 3.08 -2.37 4.66
C VAL A 96 2.09 -3.13 3.80
N GLU A 97 0.83 -3.08 4.21
CA GLU A 97 -0.23 -3.85 3.55
C GLU A 97 -1.05 -2.91 2.66
N VAL A 98 -0.89 -3.02 1.34
CA VAL A 98 -1.54 -2.16 0.36
C VAL A 98 -2.95 -2.68 0.07
N ILE A 99 -3.96 -1.84 0.30
CA ILE A 99 -5.39 -2.21 0.15
C ILE A 99 -6.01 -1.66 -1.14
N ALA A 100 -5.54 -0.51 -1.64
CA ALA A 100 -6.10 0.10 -2.83
C ALA A 100 -5.11 1.03 -3.54
N ILE A 101 -5.17 1.05 -4.86
CA ILE A 101 -4.46 1.99 -5.73
C ILE A 101 -5.47 2.59 -6.68
N GLY A 102 -5.55 3.93 -6.76
CA GLY A 102 -6.59 4.51 -7.60
C GLY A 102 -6.45 6.00 -7.83
N PRO A 103 -7.27 6.55 -8.75
CA PRO A 103 -7.24 7.96 -9.09
C PRO A 103 -7.61 8.85 -7.90
N ARG A 104 -7.16 10.10 -7.95
CA ARG A 104 -7.43 11.12 -6.93
C ARG A 104 -8.91 11.49 -6.84
N ASP A 105 -9.65 11.28 -7.92
CA ASP A 105 -10.99 11.82 -8.15
C ASP A 105 -12.00 11.44 -7.05
N LYS A 106 -12.77 12.44 -6.61
CA LYS A 106 -13.97 12.34 -5.74
C LYS A 106 -13.90 11.37 -4.55
N LYS A 107 -12.72 11.20 -3.93
CA LYS A 107 -12.51 10.23 -2.82
C LYS A 107 -12.78 8.76 -3.21
N LYS A 108 -12.89 8.43 -4.50
CA LYS A 108 -13.22 7.07 -4.99
C LYS A 108 -12.30 6.00 -4.42
N VAL A 109 -10.99 6.24 -4.43
CA VAL A 109 -10.00 5.31 -3.87
C VAL A 109 -10.20 5.03 -2.36
N TYR A 110 -10.74 5.98 -1.60
CA TYR A 110 -11.05 5.75 -0.19
C TYR A 110 -12.33 4.94 -0.01
N ALA A 111 -13.36 5.18 -0.84
CA ALA A 111 -14.57 4.35 -0.83
C ALA A 111 -14.26 2.90 -1.25
N LEU A 112 -13.40 2.72 -2.26
CA LEU A 112 -12.88 1.41 -2.66
C LEU A 112 -12.14 0.74 -1.50
N ALA A 113 -11.18 1.44 -0.89
CA ALA A 113 -10.44 0.90 0.25
C ALA A 113 -11.38 0.52 1.41
N ALA A 114 -12.33 1.39 1.76
CA ALA A 114 -13.28 1.16 2.86
C ALA A 114 -14.15 -0.09 2.61
N GLY A 115 -14.68 -0.25 1.39
CA GLY A 115 -15.49 -1.41 1.02
C GLY A 115 -14.74 -2.74 1.05
N ARG A 116 -13.41 -2.70 0.97
CA ARG A 116 -12.54 -3.89 0.95
C ARG A 116 -11.98 -4.30 2.32
N ILE A 117 -12.15 -3.47 3.36
CA ILE A 117 -11.46 -3.65 4.66
C ILE A 117 -11.71 -5.04 5.26
N MET A 118 -12.94 -5.55 5.22
CA MET A 118 -13.28 -6.81 5.86
C MET A 118 -12.53 -7.98 5.20
N GLU A 119 -12.63 -8.13 3.89
CA GLU A 119 -11.95 -9.20 3.14
C GLU A 119 -10.44 -9.02 3.16
N PHE A 120 -9.95 -7.79 3.01
CA PHE A 120 -8.54 -7.46 3.14
C PHE A 120 -7.96 -7.90 4.48
N LYS A 121 -8.67 -7.66 5.59
CA LYS A 121 -8.18 -8.08 6.92
C LYS A 121 -8.10 -9.60 7.04
N LYS A 122 -9.13 -10.32 6.56
CA LYS A 122 -9.12 -11.80 6.52
C LYS A 122 -7.91 -12.29 5.72
N GLU A 123 -7.70 -11.75 4.53
CA GLU A 123 -6.56 -12.07 3.67
C GLU A 123 -5.22 -11.86 4.38
N MET A 124 -5.02 -10.71 5.03
CA MET A 124 -3.76 -10.40 5.73
C MET A 124 -3.54 -11.22 7.01
N ASP A 125 -4.61 -11.67 7.66
CA ASP A 125 -4.53 -12.48 8.88
C ASP A 125 -4.25 -13.97 8.57
N HIS A 126 -4.64 -14.47 7.39
CA HIS A 126 -4.25 -15.79 6.90
C HIS A 126 -2.78 -15.85 6.47
N ASP A 127 -2.19 -14.70 6.12
CA ASP A 127 -0.78 -14.51 5.74
C ASP A 127 0.16 -14.29 6.94
N ARG A 128 -0.30 -14.55 8.18
CA ARG A 128 0.50 -14.36 9.42
C ARG A 128 1.22 -15.61 9.88
#